data_AF-M7TZ03-F1
#
_entry.id   AF-M7TZ03-F1
#
_cell.length_a   1.000
_cell.length_b   1.000
_cell.length_c   1.000
_cell.angle_alpha   90.00
_cell.angle_beta   90.00
_cell.angle_gamma   90.00
#
_symmetry.space_group_name_H-M   'P 1'
#
loop_
_entity.id
_entity.type
_entity.pdbx_description
1 polymer ?
#
loop_
_entity_poly.entity_id
_entity_poly.type
_entity_poly.pdbx_seq_one_letter_code
_entity_poly.pdbx_strand_id
1 'polypeptide(L)'
;MTSLTNFLTDIPDWHIGSFNDKDIAIWHEMAMKNQLISEKAWEWCLAELRDKARLFRTTNRIPTLDARACVSKSYITVPQPLKRELCTAIEELRAQFDNNDWQICPWDQQVVNLIDPSLYPLVYGKTKVLLDGGKVGLNGFSKSYGQGITTEIPRVHPKGSNVARAAYGLEKYGVLFYLDENLYRWSTNYQWLPCEVKFDGNSATSVRITSYINNLHPVKNKAIYGMIEQLIQLVIEPWNDCLLKGEH
;
A
#
# COMPACT_ATOMS: atom_id res chain seq x y z
N MET A 1 -17.09 -1.25 -12.29
CA MET A 1 -17.20 0.17 -11.89
C MET A 1 -16.87 1.14 -13.03
N THR A 2 -17.73 2.13 -13.32
CA THR A 2 -17.41 3.25 -14.24
C THR A 2 -16.62 4.35 -13.51
N SER A 3 -15.93 5.23 -14.24
CA SER A 3 -15.24 6.40 -13.65
C SER A 3 -16.19 7.32 -12.86
N LEU A 4 -17.46 7.38 -13.28
CA LEU A 4 -18.51 8.14 -12.60
C LEU A 4 -18.81 7.56 -11.21
N THR A 5 -19.08 6.25 -11.09
CA THR A 5 -19.36 5.62 -9.79
C THR A 5 -18.18 5.81 -8.84
N ASN A 6 -16.95 5.68 -9.33
CA ASN A 6 -15.75 5.92 -8.53
C ASN A 6 -15.68 7.35 -7.98
N PHE A 7 -15.93 8.35 -8.83
CA PHE A 7 -15.98 9.77 -8.44
C PHE A 7 -17.09 10.04 -7.41
N LEU A 8 -18.30 9.52 -7.65
CA LEU A 8 -19.43 9.74 -6.74
C LEU A 8 -19.18 9.15 -5.35
N THR A 9 -18.46 8.02 -5.26
CA THR A 9 -18.06 7.43 -3.96
C THR A 9 -17.00 8.24 -3.19
N ASP A 10 -16.38 9.25 -3.81
CA ASP A 10 -15.44 10.15 -3.15
C ASP A 10 -16.13 11.41 -2.58
N ILE A 11 -17.40 11.64 -2.92
CA ILE A 11 -18.20 12.75 -2.38
C ILE A 11 -18.56 12.45 -0.91
N PRO A 12 -18.42 13.42 0.01
CA PRO A 12 -18.88 13.25 1.38
C PRO A 12 -20.35 12.80 1.45
N ASP A 13 -20.64 11.86 2.35
CA ASP A 13 -22.00 11.36 2.59
C ASP A 13 -22.74 10.76 1.37
N TRP A 14 -22.01 10.35 0.33
CA TRP A 14 -22.58 9.73 -0.88
C TRP A 14 -23.50 8.52 -0.57
N HIS A 15 -23.19 7.76 0.48
CA HIS A 15 -23.95 6.59 0.94
C HIS A 15 -25.32 6.96 1.54
N ILE A 16 -25.53 8.22 1.88
CA ILE A 16 -26.81 8.82 2.26
C ILE A 16 -27.45 9.44 1.02
N GLY A 17 -26.68 10.24 0.26
CA GLY A 17 -27.14 10.93 -0.95
C GLY A 17 -27.67 9.98 -2.04
N SER A 18 -27.17 8.75 -2.13
CA SER A 18 -27.65 7.71 -3.06
C SER A 18 -29.12 7.28 -2.84
N PHE A 19 -29.73 7.71 -1.73
CA PHE A 19 -31.15 7.52 -1.43
C PHE A 19 -31.93 8.84 -1.33
N ASN A 20 -31.28 9.99 -1.59
CA ASN A 20 -31.91 11.29 -1.54
C ASN A 20 -32.19 11.79 -2.96
N ASP A 21 -33.46 12.04 -3.27
CA ASP A 21 -33.88 12.44 -4.62
C ASP A 21 -33.23 13.73 -5.12
N LYS A 22 -32.89 14.68 -4.21
CA LYS A 22 -32.21 15.93 -4.58
C LYS A 22 -30.77 15.67 -5.02
N ASP A 23 -30.05 14.86 -4.26
CA ASP A 23 -28.66 14.52 -4.57
C ASP A 23 -28.58 13.67 -5.84
N ILE A 24 -29.51 12.72 -5.99
CA ILE A 24 -29.64 11.88 -7.20
C ILE A 24 -29.90 12.75 -8.43
N ALA A 25 -30.78 13.76 -8.35
CA ALA A 25 -31.05 14.65 -9.47
C ALA A 25 -29.80 15.44 -9.90
N ILE A 26 -29.03 15.95 -8.93
CA ILE A 26 -27.77 16.66 -9.20
C ILE A 26 -26.76 15.71 -9.87
N TRP A 27 -26.59 14.49 -9.34
CA TRP A 27 -25.65 13.52 -9.90
C TRP A 27 -26.09 13.00 -11.26
N HIS A 28 -27.39 12.90 -11.52
CA HIS A 28 -27.94 12.57 -12.84
C HIS A 28 -27.61 13.65 -13.87
N GLU A 29 -27.83 14.93 -13.55
CA GLU A 29 -27.44 16.03 -14.44
C GLU A 29 -25.93 16.02 -14.73
N MET A 30 -25.10 15.71 -13.73
CA MET A 30 -23.66 15.53 -13.92
C MET A 30 -23.34 14.35 -14.84
N ALA A 31 -24.03 13.22 -14.67
CA ALA A 31 -23.86 12.03 -15.49
C ALA A 31 -24.25 12.28 -16.96
N MET A 32 -25.35 13.00 -17.20
CA MET A 32 -25.85 13.30 -18.55
C MET A 32 -24.94 14.25 -19.34
N LYS A 33 -24.05 15.01 -18.68
CA LYS A 33 -23.00 15.79 -19.35
C LYS A 33 -21.92 14.90 -19.97
N ASN A 34 -21.80 13.65 -19.54
CA ASN A 34 -20.87 12.69 -20.10
C ASN A 34 -21.54 11.95 -21.28
N GLN A 35 -21.07 12.20 -22.50
CA GLN A 35 -21.61 11.61 -23.73
C GLN A 35 -21.53 10.08 -23.78
N LEU A 36 -20.75 9.44 -22.90
CA LEU A 36 -20.61 7.99 -22.81
C LEU A 36 -21.67 7.34 -21.91
N ILE A 37 -22.47 8.14 -21.18
CA ILE A 37 -23.46 7.64 -20.22
C ILE A 37 -24.86 7.87 -20.79
N SER A 38 -25.52 6.77 -21.16
CA SER A 38 -26.95 6.78 -21.49
C SER A 38 -27.81 6.75 -20.23
N GLU A 39 -29.09 7.08 -20.36
CA GLU A 39 -30.07 6.99 -19.27
C GLU A 39 -30.08 5.61 -18.60
N LYS A 40 -30.06 4.54 -19.41
CA LYS A 40 -29.98 3.16 -18.90
C LYS A 40 -28.68 2.89 -18.16
N ALA A 41 -27.55 3.41 -18.66
CA ALA A 41 -26.26 3.25 -17.99
C ALA A 41 -26.25 3.98 -16.64
N TRP A 42 -26.93 5.13 -16.54
CA TRP A 42 -27.13 5.84 -15.29
C TRP A 42 -27.97 5.03 -14.29
N GLU A 43 -29.10 4.45 -14.71
CA GLU A 43 -29.94 3.60 -13.84
C GLU A 43 -29.11 2.47 -13.21
N TRP A 44 -28.25 1.84 -14.01
CA TRP A 44 -27.30 0.84 -13.52
C TRP A 44 -26.27 1.42 -12.54
N CYS A 45 -25.68 2.58 -12.83
CA CYS A 45 -24.74 3.24 -11.92
C CYS A 45 -25.40 3.59 -10.58
N LEU A 46 -26.66 4.06 -10.60
CA LEU A 46 -27.40 4.37 -9.39
C LEU A 46 -27.74 3.12 -8.58
N ALA A 47 -28.11 2.02 -9.24
CA ALA A 47 -28.30 0.74 -8.58
C ALA A 47 -27.01 0.24 -7.92
N GLU A 48 -25.89 0.27 -8.67
CA GLU A 48 -24.55 -0.08 -8.17
C GLU A 48 -24.16 0.78 -6.95
N LEU A 49 -24.40 2.10 -7.00
CA LEU A 49 -24.15 3.01 -5.87
C LEU A 49 -24.95 2.61 -4.64
N ARG A 50 -26.24 2.30 -4.80
CA ARG A 50 -27.10 1.91 -3.67
C ARG A 50 -26.65 0.60 -3.04
N ASP A 51 -26.21 -0.37 -3.83
CA ASP A 51 -25.65 -1.62 -3.33
C ASP A 51 -24.35 -1.40 -2.56
N LYS A 52 -23.43 -0.60 -3.13
CA LYS A 52 -22.21 -0.20 -2.45
C LYS A 52 -22.50 0.58 -1.16
N ALA A 53 -23.53 1.43 -1.14
CA ALA A 53 -23.91 2.18 0.05
C ALA A 53 -24.44 1.26 1.17
N ARG A 54 -25.18 0.21 0.83
CA ARG A 54 -25.60 -0.83 1.79
C ARG A 54 -24.40 -1.57 2.35
N LEU A 55 -23.47 -1.99 1.49
CA LEU A 55 -22.23 -2.65 1.93
C LEU A 55 -21.44 -1.74 2.87
N PHE A 56 -21.23 -0.48 2.48
CA PHE A 56 -20.51 0.51 3.26
C PHE A 56 -21.08 0.71 4.67
N ARG A 57 -22.42 0.73 4.82
CA ARG A 57 -23.07 0.83 6.14
C ARG A 57 -22.73 -0.33 7.08
N THR A 58 -22.40 -1.49 6.53
CA THR A 58 -22.09 -2.70 7.32
C THR A 58 -20.60 -2.91 7.53
N THR A 59 -19.78 -2.65 6.51
CA THR A 59 -18.35 -2.97 6.52
C THR A 59 -17.47 -1.74 6.73
N ASN A 60 -18.02 -0.53 6.56
CA ASN A 60 -17.28 0.73 6.48
C ASN A 60 -16.27 0.78 5.33
N ARG A 61 -16.44 -0.07 4.30
CA ARG A 61 -15.53 -0.23 3.17
C ARG A 61 -16.28 -0.24 1.85
N ILE A 62 -15.61 0.20 0.79
CA ILE A 62 -16.17 0.31 -0.56
C ILE A 62 -15.22 -0.36 -1.54
N PRO A 63 -15.55 -1.55 -2.08
CA PRO A 63 -14.80 -2.11 -3.19
C PRO A 63 -15.07 -1.28 -4.45
N THR A 64 -14.00 -0.84 -5.09
CA THR A 64 -14.00 -0.03 -6.31
C THR A 64 -13.11 -0.68 -7.37
N LEU A 65 -13.33 -0.33 -8.65
CA LEU A 65 -12.62 -0.89 -9.81
C LEU A 65 -12.77 -2.41 -10.03
N ASP A 66 -13.79 -3.02 -9.40
CA ASP A 66 -14.22 -4.42 -9.26
C ASP A 66 -14.33 -5.33 -10.51
N ALA A 67 -13.68 -5.01 -11.64
CA ALA A 67 -13.69 -5.86 -12.84
C ALA A 67 -12.50 -6.83 -12.91
N ARG A 68 -11.27 -6.32 -12.80
CA ARG A 68 -10.02 -7.11 -12.90
C ARG A 68 -8.99 -6.77 -11.83
N ALA A 69 -9.12 -5.58 -11.26
CA ALA A 69 -8.44 -5.17 -10.04
C ALA A 69 -9.54 -4.85 -9.02
N CYS A 70 -9.19 -4.71 -7.75
CA CYS A 70 -10.11 -4.23 -6.74
C CYS A 70 -9.34 -3.29 -5.81
N VAL A 71 -9.94 -2.15 -5.49
CA VAL A 71 -9.43 -1.20 -4.51
C VAL A 71 -10.50 -1.03 -3.44
N SER A 72 -10.22 -1.45 -2.21
CA SER A 72 -11.11 -1.24 -1.06
C SER A 72 -10.82 0.14 -0.45
N LYS A 73 -11.80 1.04 -0.51
CA LYS A 73 -11.72 2.38 0.06
C LYS A 73 -12.40 2.44 1.42
N SER A 74 -11.84 3.23 2.34
CA SER A 74 -12.53 3.68 3.55
C SER A 74 -11.95 4.99 4.04
N TYR A 75 -12.82 5.89 4.52
CA TYR A 75 -12.42 7.14 5.18
C TYR A 75 -12.58 7.10 6.71
N ILE A 76 -13.06 5.98 7.25
CA ILE A 76 -13.35 5.80 8.69
C ILE A 76 -12.61 4.62 9.34
N THR A 77 -11.97 3.74 8.55
CA THR A 77 -11.23 2.58 9.07
C THR A 77 -10.15 2.97 10.07
N VAL A 78 -9.47 4.10 9.89
CA VAL A 78 -8.44 4.57 10.82
C VAL A 78 -9.09 5.43 11.91
N PRO A 79 -9.07 4.99 13.20
CA PRO A 79 -9.64 5.77 14.29
C PRO A 79 -8.93 7.12 14.48
N GLN A 80 -9.70 8.17 14.83
CA GLN A 80 -9.14 9.51 15.05
C GLN A 80 -8.03 9.57 16.12
N PRO A 81 -8.10 8.82 17.24
CA PRO A 81 -7.00 8.77 18.20
C PRO A 81 -5.69 8.27 17.57
N LEU A 82 -5.73 7.13 16.85
CA LEU A 82 -4.57 6.57 16.17
C LEU A 82 -4.02 7.52 15.11
N LYS A 83 -4.89 8.18 14.35
CA LYS A 83 -4.47 9.20 13.36
C LYS A 83 -3.70 10.35 14.04
N ARG A 84 -4.20 10.86 15.17
CA ARG A 84 -3.52 11.95 15.91
C ARG A 84 -2.18 11.50 16.46
N GLU A 85 -2.13 10.34 17.11
CA GLU A 85 -0.88 9.77 17.65
C GLU A 85 0.17 9.57 16.55
N LEU A 86 -0.26 9.07 15.39
CA LEU A 86 0.60 8.88 14.22
C LEU A 86 1.14 10.21 13.70
N CYS A 87 0.28 11.23 13.55
CA CYS A 87 0.71 12.57 13.14
C CYS A 87 1.77 13.15 14.09
N THR A 88 1.52 13.10 15.41
CA THR A 88 2.48 13.59 16.42
C THR A 88 3.81 12.85 16.33
N ALA A 89 3.80 11.51 16.25
CA ALA A 89 5.04 10.74 16.16
C ALA A 89 5.80 10.95 14.84
N ILE A 90 5.09 11.21 13.74
CA ILE A 90 5.70 11.59 12.46
C ILE A 90 6.35 12.96 12.54
N GLU A 91 5.72 13.94 13.21
CA GLU A 91 6.29 15.27 13.45
C GLU A 91 7.56 15.19 14.31
N GLU A 92 7.54 14.40 15.38
CA GLU A 92 8.71 14.13 16.21
C GLU A 92 9.83 13.43 15.44
N LEU A 93 9.47 12.50 14.56
CA LEU A 93 10.44 11.82 13.68
C LEU A 93 11.05 12.82 12.69
N ARG A 94 10.23 13.68 12.08
CA ARG A 94 10.68 14.74 11.16
C ARG A 94 11.66 15.70 11.81
N ALA A 95 11.38 16.13 13.05
CA ALA A 95 12.26 17.03 13.80
C ALA A 95 13.65 16.44 14.09
N GLN A 96 13.80 15.10 14.12
CA GLN A 96 15.11 14.45 14.26
C GLN A 96 15.96 14.55 12.99
N PHE A 97 15.33 14.82 11.85
CA PHE A 97 15.95 14.77 10.53
C PHE A 97 16.39 16.14 9.99
N ASP A 98 15.93 17.25 10.59
CA ASP A 98 16.27 18.62 10.18
C ASP A 98 17.77 18.98 10.30
N ASN A 99 18.63 18.05 10.75
CA ASN A 99 20.07 18.26 10.93
C ASN A 99 20.99 17.41 10.01
N ASN A 100 20.48 16.60 9.07
CA ASN A 100 21.36 15.72 8.26
C ASN A 100 21.05 15.67 6.74
N ASP A 101 22.12 15.72 5.93
CA ASP A 101 22.23 15.74 4.46
C ASP A 101 21.69 14.50 3.69
N TRP A 102 20.88 13.63 4.28
CA TRP A 102 20.53 12.32 3.68
C TRP A 102 19.27 12.34 2.80
N GLN A 103 18.89 13.48 2.20
CA GLN A 103 17.86 13.48 1.15
C GLN A 103 18.38 12.71 -0.08
N ILE A 104 18.05 11.41 -0.17
CA ILE A 104 18.43 10.53 -1.28
C ILE A 104 17.58 10.77 -2.56
N CYS A 105 16.78 11.84 -2.61
CA CYS A 105 16.05 12.24 -3.82
C CYS A 105 16.62 13.54 -4.42
N PRO A 106 17.66 13.47 -5.28
CA PRO A 106 18.13 14.63 -6.05
C PRO A 106 17.08 15.19 -7.03
N TRP A 107 16.11 14.37 -7.42
CA TRP A 107 15.24 14.62 -8.57
C TRP A 107 13.93 15.31 -8.23
N ASP A 108 13.54 15.32 -6.96
CA ASP A 108 12.29 15.93 -6.52
C ASP A 108 12.40 16.41 -5.07
N GLN A 109 12.78 17.68 -4.90
CA GLN A 109 12.91 18.33 -3.58
C GLN A 109 11.54 18.51 -2.89
N GLN A 110 10.43 18.10 -3.50
CA GLN A 110 9.08 18.27 -2.97
C GLN A 110 8.64 17.16 -2.01
N VAL A 111 9.28 15.98 -2.03
CA VAL A 111 8.87 14.83 -1.21
C VAL A 111 9.98 14.44 -0.24
N VAL A 112 9.67 14.49 1.06
CA VAL A 112 10.59 14.05 2.13
C VAL A 112 10.21 12.63 2.55
N ASN A 113 11.05 11.65 2.22
CA ASN A 113 10.90 10.27 2.68
C ASN A 113 11.47 10.13 4.11
N LEU A 114 10.60 10.19 5.14
CA LEU A 114 11.01 9.97 6.53
C LEU A 114 11.45 8.52 6.79
N ILE A 115 10.83 7.58 6.08
CA ILE A 115 11.21 6.17 6.03
C ILE A 115 11.48 5.87 4.56
N ASP A 116 12.73 5.56 4.22
CA ASP A 116 13.16 5.30 2.85
C ASP A 116 13.69 3.87 2.75
N PRO A 117 13.02 2.97 2.01
CA PRO A 117 13.50 1.61 1.75
C PRO A 117 14.92 1.53 1.15
N SER A 118 15.44 2.63 0.59
CA SER A 118 16.71 2.71 -0.15
C SER A 118 17.94 3.13 0.67
N LEU A 119 17.81 3.54 1.93
CA LEU A 119 18.94 4.03 2.73
C LEU A 119 19.93 2.93 3.15
N TYR A 120 19.41 1.78 3.57
CA TYR A 120 20.22 0.63 4.01
C TYR A 120 19.84 -0.66 3.27
N PRO A 121 20.00 -0.70 1.93
CA PRO A 121 19.74 -1.89 1.16
C PRO A 121 20.81 -2.95 1.45
N LEU A 122 20.50 -4.20 1.12
CA LEU A 122 21.51 -5.23 0.95
C LEU A 122 22.41 -4.82 -0.22
N VAL A 123 23.73 -4.82 0.01
CA VAL A 123 24.75 -4.60 -1.01
C VAL A 123 25.47 -5.91 -1.25
N TYR A 124 25.29 -6.49 -2.43
CA TYR A 124 25.92 -7.77 -2.77
C TYR A 124 27.46 -7.66 -2.72
N GLY A 125 28.13 -8.67 -2.19
CA GLY A 125 29.59 -8.66 -1.98
C GLY A 125 30.06 -7.87 -0.77
N LYS A 126 29.16 -7.19 -0.04
CA LYS A 126 29.50 -6.41 1.17
C LYS A 126 28.64 -6.77 2.38
N THR A 127 27.32 -6.80 2.21
CA THR A 127 26.38 -7.10 3.29
C THR A 127 26.52 -8.56 3.71
N LYS A 128 26.52 -8.79 5.02
CA LYS A 128 26.50 -10.14 5.60
C LYS A 128 25.06 -10.64 5.79
N VAL A 129 24.86 -11.93 5.57
CA VAL A 129 23.58 -12.62 5.74
C VAL A 129 23.74 -13.84 6.65
N LEU A 130 22.67 -14.17 7.36
CA LEU A 130 22.59 -15.40 8.15
C LEU A 130 22.12 -16.55 7.26
N LEU A 131 22.77 -17.70 7.37
CA LEU A 131 22.41 -18.91 6.62
C LEU A 131 21.26 -19.66 7.31
N ASP A 132 20.71 -20.66 6.60
CA ASP A 132 19.76 -21.64 7.13
C ASP A 132 18.50 -21.02 7.76
N GLY A 133 18.03 -19.92 7.18
CA GLY A 133 16.84 -19.21 7.65
C GLY A 133 17.05 -18.39 8.92
N GLY A 134 18.31 -18.09 9.28
CA GLY A 134 18.63 -17.19 10.38
C GLY A 134 18.04 -15.79 10.19
N LYS A 135 17.59 -15.17 11.29
CA LYS A 135 16.88 -13.88 11.29
C LYS A 135 17.45 -12.94 12.33
N VAL A 136 17.45 -11.65 12.02
CA VAL A 136 17.73 -10.59 13.00
C VAL A 136 16.40 -10.13 13.59
N GLY A 137 16.13 -10.51 14.84
CA GLY A 137 14.93 -10.10 15.54
C GLY A 137 14.99 -8.65 16.02
N LEU A 138 13.83 -8.03 16.23
CA LEU A 138 13.72 -6.69 16.83
C LEU A 138 14.33 -6.57 18.22
N ASN A 139 14.26 -7.64 19.01
CA ASN A 139 14.82 -7.67 20.36
C ASN A 139 16.21 -8.30 20.31
N GLY A 140 17.19 -7.62 20.91
CA GLY A 140 18.57 -8.13 20.98
C GLY A 140 19.31 -8.15 19.63
N PHE A 141 18.86 -7.36 18.64
CA PHE A 141 19.51 -7.21 17.33
C PHE A 141 21.01 -6.87 17.43
N SER A 142 21.44 -6.20 18.50
CA SER A 142 22.84 -5.89 18.76
C SER A 142 23.73 -7.12 18.86
N LYS A 143 23.19 -8.27 19.30
CA LYS A 143 23.92 -9.54 19.35
C LYS A 143 24.22 -10.10 17.96
N SER A 144 23.47 -9.70 16.95
CA SER A 144 23.64 -10.13 15.57
C SER A 144 24.73 -9.35 14.82
N TYR A 145 25.29 -8.30 15.43
CA TYR A 145 26.34 -7.51 14.78
C TYR A 145 27.58 -8.34 14.46
N GLY A 146 28.07 -8.17 13.22
CA GLY A 146 29.26 -8.87 12.72
C GLY A 146 29.06 -10.34 12.34
N GLN A 147 27.92 -10.94 12.70
CA GLN A 147 27.58 -12.32 12.38
C GLN A 147 27.23 -12.51 10.89
N GLY A 148 27.17 -13.77 10.46
CA GLY A 148 26.82 -14.15 9.10
C GLY A 148 28.00 -14.18 8.14
N ILE A 149 27.70 -14.53 6.89
CA ILE A 149 28.65 -14.60 5.79
C ILE A 149 28.40 -13.48 4.79
N THR A 150 29.44 -12.98 4.14
CA THR A 150 29.29 -11.98 3.08
C THR A 150 28.51 -12.57 1.91
N THR A 151 27.50 -11.84 1.44
CA THR A 151 26.72 -12.20 0.25
C THR A 151 27.61 -12.33 -0.98
N GLU A 152 27.33 -13.30 -1.83
CA GLU A 152 27.98 -13.40 -3.13
C GLU A 152 27.40 -12.37 -4.10
N ILE A 153 28.20 -11.89 -5.04
CA ILE A 153 27.73 -11.01 -6.12
C ILE A 153 27.02 -11.89 -7.16
N PRO A 154 25.71 -11.67 -7.43
CA PRO A 154 24.99 -12.41 -8.45
C PRO A 154 25.69 -12.25 -9.80
N ARG A 155 26.20 -13.36 -10.35
CA ARG A 155 26.92 -13.37 -11.64
C ARG A 155 26.00 -13.35 -12.86
N VAL A 156 24.72 -13.61 -12.65
CA VAL A 156 23.70 -13.67 -13.70
C VAL A 156 22.47 -12.96 -13.16
N HIS A 157 21.85 -12.11 -13.97
CA HIS A 157 20.48 -11.67 -13.65
C HIS A 157 19.60 -12.92 -13.54
N PRO A 158 18.66 -12.98 -12.58
CA PRO A 158 17.72 -14.09 -12.52
C PRO A 158 17.03 -14.24 -13.89
N LYS A 159 17.42 -15.25 -14.67
CA LYS A 159 16.73 -15.60 -15.91
C LYS A 159 15.36 -16.10 -15.49
N GLY A 160 14.31 -15.32 -15.67
CA GLY A 160 12.97 -15.87 -15.43
C GLY A 160 11.80 -14.93 -15.18
N SER A 161 11.98 -13.63 -14.97
CA SER A 161 10.82 -12.76 -15.11
C SER A 161 10.59 -12.56 -16.61
N ASN A 162 9.57 -13.21 -17.16
CA ASN A 162 9.09 -12.91 -18.50
C ASN A 162 8.38 -11.54 -18.47
N VAL A 163 9.14 -10.50 -18.13
CA VAL A 163 8.68 -9.11 -17.97
C VAL A 163 8.11 -8.64 -19.30
N ALA A 164 8.69 -9.08 -20.43
CA ALA A 164 8.16 -8.85 -21.77
C ALA A 164 6.73 -9.38 -21.92
N ARG A 165 6.44 -10.63 -21.51
CA ARG A 165 5.06 -11.19 -21.57
C ARG A 165 4.10 -10.51 -20.58
N ALA A 166 4.57 -10.14 -19.38
CA ALA A 166 3.76 -9.41 -18.41
C ALA A 166 3.45 -7.98 -18.89
N ALA A 167 4.43 -7.30 -19.48
CA ALA A 167 4.28 -5.97 -20.08
C ALA A 167 3.36 -6.00 -21.30
N TYR A 168 3.53 -6.97 -22.20
CA TYR A 168 2.66 -7.18 -23.37
C TYR A 168 1.20 -7.45 -22.96
N GLY A 169 0.98 -8.19 -21.87
CA GLY A 169 -0.34 -8.41 -21.31
C GLY A 169 -1.01 -7.16 -20.75
N LEU A 170 -0.24 -6.18 -20.26
CA LEU A 170 -0.72 -4.95 -19.62
C LEU A 170 -0.85 -3.77 -20.60
N GLU A 171 -0.02 -3.74 -21.65
CA GLU A 171 -0.14 -2.78 -22.77
C GLU A 171 -1.50 -2.92 -23.49
N LYS A 172 -1.99 -4.16 -23.63
CA LYS A 172 -3.34 -4.46 -24.15
C LYS A 172 -4.48 -3.81 -23.33
N TYR A 173 -4.20 -3.38 -22.09
CA TYR A 173 -5.16 -2.74 -21.19
C TYR A 173 -4.90 -1.24 -20.99
N GLY A 174 -4.07 -0.61 -21.84
CA GLY A 174 -3.86 0.84 -21.84
C GLY A 174 -3.06 1.37 -20.65
N VAL A 175 -2.41 0.49 -19.87
CA VAL A 175 -1.43 0.89 -18.86
C VAL A 175 -0.11 1.12 -19.60
N LEU A 176 0.40 2.36 -19.58
CA LEU A 176 1.71 2.69 -20.15
C LEU A 176 2.80 1.98 -19.35
N PHE A 177 3.11 0.74 -19.74
CA PHE A 177 4.33 0.07 -19.35
C PHE A 177 5.40 0.50 -20.33
N TYR A 178 6.46 1.13 -19.85
CA TYR A 178 7.69 1.27 -20.64
C TYR A 178 8.21 -0.13 -20.95
N LEU A 179 7.90 -0.61 -22.17
CA LEU A 179 8.45 -1.81 -22.77
C LEU A 179 9.92 -1.55 -23.07
N ASP A 180 10.75 -1.73 -22.05
CA ASP A 180 12.15 -1.98 -22.28
C ASP A 180 12.38 -3.44 -21.90
N GLU A 181 12.60 -4.25 -22.92
CA GLU A 181 12.97 -5.67 -22.77
C GLU A 181 14.29 -5.82 -21.97
N ASN A 182 15.07 -4.73 -21.82
CA ASN A 182 16.28 -4.65 -21.00
C ASN A 182 16.07 -4.01 -19.62
N LEU A 183 14.85 -3.59 -19.25
CA LEU A 183 14.54 -3.08 -17.91
C LEU A 183 14.46 -4.25 -16.92
N TYR A 184 15.64 -4.76 -16.57
CA TYR A 184 15.82 -5.65 -15.44
C TYR A 184 15.35 -4.92 -14.19
N ARG A 185 14.18 -5.31 -13.69
CA ARG A 185 13.64 -4.86 -12.39
C ARG A 185 14.37 -5.48 -11.20
N TRP A 186 15.55 -6.03 -11.44
CA TRP A 186 16.39 -6.68 -10.47
C TRP A 186 17.81 -6.13 -10.58
N SER A 187 18.30 -5.56 -9.49
CA SER A 187 19.68 -5.10 -9.40
C SER A 187 20.57 -6.25 -8.95
N THR A 188 21.72 -6.42 -9.62
CA THR A 188 22.78 -7.34 -9.19
C THR A 188 23.68 -6.73 -8.12
N ASN A 189 23.50 -5.43 -7.82
CA ASN A 189 24.32 -4.69 -6.86
C ASN A 189 23.60 -4.50 -5.52
N TYR A 190 22.27 -4.32 -5.57
CA TYR A 190 21.47 -3.92 -4.41
C TYR A 190 20.14 -4.65 -4.33
N GLN A 191 19.63 -4.84 -3.11
CA GLN A 191 18.28 -5.33 -2.87
C GLN A 191 17.65 -4.61 -1.68
N TRP A 192 16.41 -4.13 -1.83
CA TRP A 192 15.61 -3.68 -0.69
C TRP A 192 15.27 -4.86 0.22
N LEU A 193 15.37 -4.63 1.52
CA LEU A 193 15.11 -5.64 2.52
C LEU A 193 13.70 -5.46 3.09
N PRO A 194 12.93 -6.55 3.26
CA PRO A 194 11.58 -6.47 3.77
C PRO A 194 11.54 -6.16 5.27
N CYS A 195 10.39 -5.64 5.71
CA CYS A 195 10.01 -5.64 7.11
C CYS A 195 9.12 -6.87 7.36
N GLU A 196 9.56 -7.76 8.23
CA GLU A 196 8.90 -9.02 8.55
C GLU A 196 7.78 -8.80 9.58
N VAL A 197 6.58 -9.23 9.23
CA VAL A 197 5.38 -9.13 10.06
C VAL A 197 4.84 -10.53 10.31
N LYS A 198 4.43 -10.83 11.55
CA LYS A 198 3.77 -12.09 11.92
C LYS A 198 2.41 -11.83 12.53
N PHE A 199 1.48 -12.76 12.38
CA PHE A 199 0.30 -12.80 13.24
C PHE A 199 0.71 -13.22 14.65
N ASP A 200 0.14 -12.59 15.68
CA ASP A 200 0.45 -12.90 17.07
C ASP A 200 -0.59 -13.82 17.74
N GLY A 201 -1.71 -14.07 17.06
CA GLY A 201 -2.77 -14.96 17.52
C GLY A 201 -3.73 -14.33 18.53
N ASN A 202 -3.57 -13.06 18.90
CA ASN A 202 -4.52 -12.38 19.80
C ASN A 202 -5.88 -12.16 19.13
N SER A 203 -5.89 -11.98 17.81
CA SER A 203 -7.08 -11.97 16.96
C SER A 203 -6.72 -12.42 15.54
N ALA A 204 -7.72 -12.60 14.67
CA ALA A 204 -7.50 -12.97 13.27
C ALA A 204 -6.69 -11.93 12.46
N THR A 205 -6.70 -10.67 12.89
CA THR A 205 -6.02 -9.55 12.21
C THR A 205 -4.85 -8.99 13.02
N SER A 206 -4.63 -9.48 14.25
CA SER A 206 -3.58 -8.93 15.11
C SER A 206 -2.20 -9.39 14.66
N VAL A 207 -1.30 -8.43 14.50
CA VAL A 207 0.03 -8.64 13.94
C VAL A 207 1.11 -7.95 14.77
N ARG A 208 2.32 -8.48 14.65
CA ARG A 208 3.54 -7.92 15.25
C ARG A 208 4.65 -7.85 14.23
N ILE A 209 5.35 -6.73 14.22
CA ILE A 209 6.58 -6.57 13.45
C ILE A 209 7.67 -7.34 14.19
N THR A 210 8.53 -8.04 13.44
CA THR A 210 9.53 -8.97 13.99
C THR A 210 10.95 -8.68 13.56
N SER A 211 11.13 -7.97 12.45
CA SER A 211 12.40 -7.41 12.01
C SER A 211 12.39 -5.90 12.09
N TYR A 212 13.51 -5.28 11.73
CA TYR A 212 13.60 -3.84 11.58
C TYR A 212 12.68 -3.31 10.45
N ILE A 213 12.23 -2.08 10.60
CA ILE A 213 11.80 -1.20 9.51
C ILE A 213 13.02 -0.38 9.09
N ASN A 214 13.25 -0.22 7.79
CA ASN A 214 14.42 0.50 7.30
C ASN A 214 14.50 1.91 7.92
N ASN A 215 15.72 2.35 8.21
CA ASN A 215 16.04 3.66 8.80
C ASN A 215 15.22 4.10 10.04
N LEU A 216 14.48 3.20 10.69
CA LEU A 216 13.65 3.47 11.86
C LEU A 216 14.16 2.65 13.06
N HIS A 217 14.68 3.32 14.08
CA HIS A 217 15.36 2.63 15.18
C HIS A 217 14.34 1.94 16.11
N PRO A 218 14.45 0.62 16.36
CA PRO A 218 13.40 -0.15 17.04
C PRO A 218 13.18 0.21 18.52
N VAL A 219 14.22 0.68 19.21
CA VAL A 219 14.10 1.16 20.62
C VAL A 219 13.59 2.60 20.69
N LYS A 220 14.24 3.54 19.98
CA LYS A 220 13.88 4.97 20.01
C LYS A 220 12.49 5.24 19.44
N ASN A 221 12.13 4.54 18.36
CA ASN A 221 10.86 4.75 17.65
C ASN A 221 9.85 3.63 17.93
N LYS A 222 9.92 2.99 19.11
CA LYS A 222 9.06 1.86 19.48
C LYS A 222 7.56 2.16 19.33
N ALA A 223 7.13 3.38 19.63
CA ALA A 223 5.74 3.80 19.46
C ALA A 223 5.29 3.71 17.99
N ILE A 224 6.14 4.15 17.05
CA ILE A 224 5.86 4.11 15.61
C ILE A 224 5.69 2.66 15.11
N TYR A 225 6.52 1.73 15.58
CA TYR A 225 6.33 0.30 15.28
C TYR A 225 4.94 -0.18 15.71
N GLY A 226 4.51 0.14 16.94
CA GLY A 226 3.20 -0.23 17.44
C GLY A 226 2.03 0.41 16.67
N MET A 227 2.19 1.65 16.20
CA MET A 227 1.18 2.29 15.36
C MET A 227 1.11 1.66 13.96
N ILE A 228 2.25 1.28 13.37
CA ILE A 228 2.28 0.57 12.08
C ILE A 228 1.63 -0.82 12.24
N GLU A 229 1.89 -1.55 13.34
CA GLU A 229 1.19 -2.80 13.66
C GLU A 229 -0.33 -2.60 13.68
N GLN A 230 -0.83 -1.54 14.36
CA GLN A 230 -2.26 -1.22 14.38
C GLN A 230 -2.81 -0.88 12.98
N LEU A 231 -2.07 -0.11 12.17
CA LEU A 231 -2.48 0.19 10.80
C LEU A 231 -2.55 -1.07 9.94
N ILE A 232 -1.56 -1.96 10.03
CA ILE A 232 -1.57 -3.24 9.31
C ILE A 232 -2.79 -4.06 9.73
N GLN A 233 -3.06 -4.14 11.04
CA GLN A 233 -4.24 -4.82 11.56
C GLN A 233 -5.55 -4.29 10.95
N LEU A 234 -5.66 -2.97 10.76
CA LEU A 234 -6.84 -2.33 10.17
C LEU A 234 -7.00 -2.56 8.66
N VAL A 235 -5.90 -2.79 7.92
CA VAL A 235 -5.94 -2.96 6.46
C VAL A 235 -6.03 -4.41 5.99
N ILE A 236 -5.88 -5.40 6.88
CA ILE A 236 -6.01 -6.82 6.52
C ILE A 236 -7.38 -7.14 5.91
N GLU A 237 -8.47 -6.65 6.51
CA GLU A 237 -9.81 -6.88 5.95
C GLU A 237 -10.04 -6.15 4.61
N PRO A 238 -9.66 -4.86 4.44
CA PRO A 238 -9.60 -4.23 3.12
C PRO A 238 -8.77 -5.01 2.08
N TRP A 239 -7.66 -5.63 2.48
CA TRP A 239 -6.89 -6.51 1.59
C TRP A 239 -7.67 -7.79 1.25
N ASN A 240 -8.38 -8.37 2.20
CA ASN A 240 -9.24 -9.53 1.94
C ASN A 240 -10.33 -9.22 0.91
N ASP A 241 -10.93 -8.02 0.97
CA ASP A 241 -11.90 -7.55 -0.03
C ASP A 241 -11.33 -7.52 -1.46
N CYS A 242 -9.99 -7.41 -1.61
CA CYS A 242 -9.33 -7.24 -2.91
C CYS A 242 -8.57 -8.47 -3.39
N LEU A 243 -7.96 -9.24 -2.47
CA LEU A 243 -6.99 -10.29 -2.77
C LEU A 243 -7.61 -11.68 -2.73
N LEU A 244 -8.70 -11.86 -1.97
CA LEU A 244 -9.44 -13.10 -1.99
C LEU A 244 -10.34 -13.10 -3.23
N LYS A 245 -10.25 -14.17 -4.02
CA LYS A 245 -11.24 -14.40 -5.08
C LYS A 245 -12.58 -14.66 -4.40
N GLY A 246 -13.50 -13.72 -4.55
CA GLY A 246 -14.88 -13.93 -4.13
C GLY A 246 -15.54 -15.02 -4.97
N GLU A 247 -16.11 -16.02 -4.31
CA GLU A 247 -17.41 -16.55 -4.72
C GLU A 247 -18.43 -15.50 -4.24
N HIS A 248 -18.63 -14.45 -5.03
CA HIS A 248 -19.62 -13.39 -4.79
C HIS A 248 -20.75 -13.51 -5.81
#